data_AF-A8WEP8-F1
#
_entry.id   AF-A8WEP8-F1
#
_cell.length_a   1.000
_cell.length_b   1.000
_cell.length_c   1.000
_cell.angle_alpha   90.00
_cell.angle_beta   90.00
_cell.angle_gamma   90.00
#
_symmetry.space_group_name_H-M   'P 1'
#
loop_
_entity.id
_entity.type
_entity.pdbx_description
1 polymer ?
#
loop_
_entity_poly.entity_id
_entity_poly.type
_entity_poly.pdbx_seq_one_letter_code
_entity_poly.pdbx_strand_id
1 'polypeptide(L)'
;KSFQIGADSGEAVMLSMGNLRSDTSAMGGKSYAAEEGKDASWTVGEKTEFKMSYTNKQGEEKELSISAKQGDDIEQLATYINGQNDDVKASVGEDGKLQVFASSQKVEGDVEFSGNLADEIGFGGPKDVTVKDVDVTTVAGSQEAVAVIDGALKSVDSQRASLGAFQNRFNHAISNLDNINENVNASKSRIK
;
A
#
# COMPACT_ATOMS: atom_id res chain seq x y z
N LYS A 1 -17.89 3.69 -14.47
CA LYS A 1 -18.71 3.76 -15.72
C LYS A 1 -19.02 2.34 -16.16
N SER A 2 -20.29 2.01 -16.43
CA SER A 2 -20.66 0.73 -17.04
C SER A 2 -20.63 0.85 -18.55
N PHE A 3 -20.14 -0.19 -19.22
CA PHE A 3 -20.18 -0.32 -20.66
C PHE A 3 -20.93 -1.61 -20.99
N GLN A 4 -21.96 -1.52 -21.82
CA GLN A 4 -22.68 -2.68 -22.31
C GLN A 4 -22.00 -3.18 -23.59
N ILE A 5 -21.59 -4.44 -23.60
CA ILE A 5 -20.76 -5.03 -24.66
C ILE A 5 -21.47 -6.21 -25.33
N GLY A 6 -22.78 -6.32 -25.14
CA GLY A 6 -23.56 -7.42 -25.70
C GLY A 6 -25.06 -7.15 -25.68
N ALA A 7 -25.80 -8.08 -26.28
CA ALA A 7 -27.21 -7.92 -26.62
C ALA A 7 -28.15 -8.19 -25.43
N ASP A 8 -27.69 -8.93 -24.43
CA ASP A 8 -28.50 -9.34 -23.28
C ASP A 8 -28.29 -8.45 -22.04
N SER A 9 -29.34 -8.34 -21.23
CA SER A 9 -29.29 -7.65 -19.93
C SER A 9 -28.43 -8.45 -18.95
N GLY A 10 -27.25 -7.95 -18.61
CA GLY A 10 -26.28 -8.62 -17.73
C GLY A 10 -24.85 -8.67 -18.28
N GLU A 11 -24.65 -8.42 -19.58
CA GLU A 11 -23.32 -8.35 -20.21
C GLU A 11 -22.62 -6.98 -20.03
N ALA A 12 -23.07 -6.19 -19.06
CA ALA A 12 -22.47 -4.91 -18.73
C ALA A 12 -21.20 -5.12 -17.91
N VAL A 13 -20.08 -4.58 -18.38
CA VAL A 13 -18.83 -4.56 -17.62
C VAL A 13 -18.70 -3.21 -16.92
N MET A 14 -18.60 -3.23 -15.60
CA MET A 14 -18.36 -2.04 -14.80
C MET A 14 -16.86 -1.75 -14.75
N LEU A 15 -16.46 -0.60 -15.29
CA LEU A 15 -15.15 -0.02 -15.07
C LEU A 15 -15.22 0.93 -13.88
N SER A 16 -14.64 0.55 -12.76
CA SER A 16 -14.28 1.48 -11.70
C SER A 16 -12.81 1.83 -11.88
N MET A 17 -12.51 3.11 -12.15
CA MET A 17 -11.14 3.60 -12.10
C MET A 17 -10.94 4.29 -10.76
N GLY A 18 -9.92 3.86 -10.02
CA GLY A 18 -9.46 4.59 -8.85
C GLY A 18 -8.89 5.95 -9.23
N ASN A 19 -8.68 6.80 -8.23
CA ASN A 19 -7.97 8.06 -8.43
C ASN A 19 -6.46 7.80 -8.46
N LEU A 20 -5.76 8.30 -9.48
CA LEU A 20 -4.29 8.17 -9.64
C LEU A 20 -3.54 9.48 -9.37
N ARG A 21 -4.23 10.51 -8.91
CA ARG A 21 -3.55 11.77 -8.61
C ARG A 21 -2.61 11.58 -7.42
N SER A 22 -1.41 12.14 -7.53
CA SER A 22 -0.35 12.05 -6.53
C SER A 22 -0.68 12.69 -5.18
N ASP A 23 -1.73 13.51 -5.13
CA ASP A 23 -2.21 14.21 -3.93
C ASP A 23 -3.34 13.47 -3.21
N THR A 24 -3.58 12.20 -3.55
CA THR A 24 -4.66 11.41 -2.97
C THR A 24 -4.12 10.43 -1.95
N SER A 25 -4.92 10.13 -0.92
CA SER A 25 -4.55 9.16 0.12
C SER A 25 -4.23 7.78 -0.44
N ALA A 26 -4.90 7.36 -1.51
CA ALA A 26 -4.65 6.10 -2.21
C ALA A 26 -3.26 6.02 -2.87
N MET A 27 -2.61 7.16 -3.12
CA MET A 27 -1.25 7.29 -3.64
C MET A 27 -0.27 7.67 -2.51
N GLY A 28 -0.60 7.31 -1.27
CA GLY A 28 0.17 7.67 -0.08
C GLY A 28 -0.04 6.69 1.06
N GLY A 29 0.10 7.19 2.27
CA GLY A 29 -0.04 6.43 3.51
C GLY A 29 0.10 7.31 4.73
N LYS A 30 0.29 6.68 5.88
CA LYS A 30 0.52 7.35 7.14
C LYS A 30 1.96 7.17 7.58
N SER A 31 2.57 8.28 7.98
CA SER A 31 3.91 8.34 8.55
C SER A 31 3.85 8.60 10.04
N TYR A 32 4.68 7.88 10.77
CA TYR A 32 4.86 7.98 12.21
C TYR A 32 6.34 8.18 12.46
N ALA A 33 6.70 9.29 13.11
CA ALA A 33 8.08 9.56 13.47
C ALA A 33 8.20 9.65 14.98
N ALA A 34 9.29 9.14 15.54
CA ALA A 34 9.67 9.39 16.91
C ALA A 34 9.76 10.91 17.16
N GLU A 35 9.26 11.37 18.30
CA GLU A 35 9.32 12.79 18.67
C GLU A 35 10.78 13.21 18.90
N GLU A 36 11.54 12.34 19.57
CA GLU A 36 12.96 12.54 19.90
C GLU A 36 13.86 11.57 19.13
N GLY A 37 15.03 12.06 18.72
CA GLY A 37 16.07 11.25 18.11
C GLY A 37 16.83 10.43 19.15
N LYS A 38 17.28 9.24 18.78
CA LYS A 38 18.22 8.45 19.58
C LYS A 38 19.63 8.69 19.04
N ASP A 39 20.55 9.07 19.93
CA ASP A 39 21.94 9.25 19.53
C ASP A 39 22.63 7.90 19.28
N ALA A 40 23.83 7.94 18.69
CA ALA A 40 24.59 6.74 18.35
C ALA A 40 25.03 5.89 19.58
N SER A 41 24.86 6.41 20.81
CA SER A 41 25.14 5.68 22.04
C SER A 41 23.90 5.01 22.65
N TRP A 42 22.71 5.34 22.13
CA TRP A 42 21.48 4.71 22.57
C TRP A 42 21.45 3.25 22.12
N THR A 43 21.06 2.40 23.05
CA THR A 43 20.82 0.98 22.80
C THR A 43 19.59 0.56 23.55
N VAL A 44 18.90 -0.46 23.04
CA VAL A 44 17.79 -1.11 23.73
C VAL A 44 18.25 -1.56 25.13
N GLY A 45 17.55 -1.08 26.15
CA GLY A 45 17.80 -1.44 27.54
C GLY A 45 17.12 -2.75 27.94
N GLU A 46 16.62 -2.82 29.18
CA GLU A 46 15.85 -3.99 29.66
C GLU A 46 14.45 -4.07 29.02
N LYS A 47 13.97 -2.96 28.46
CA LYS A 47 12.70 -2.84 27.74
C LYS A 47 12.88 -3.28 26.28
N THR A 48 12.51 -4.52 25.99
CA THR A 48 12.76 -5.15 24.69
C THR A 48 11.52 -5.33 23.83
N GLU A 49 10.34 -5.02 24.36
CA GLU A 49 9.06 -5.34 23.71
C GLU A 49 8.55 -4.15 22.91
N PHE A 50 8.46 -4.35 21.60
CA PHE A 50 7.89 -3.39 20.64
C PHE A 50 6.73 -4.04 19.92
N LYS A 51 5.54 -3.46 20.01
CA LYS A 51 4.32 -3.98 19.40
C LYS A 51 3.70 -2.97 18.45
N MET A 52 3.15 -3.46 17.35
CA MET A 52 2.37 -2.68 16.41
C MET A 52 1.05 -3.39 16.11
N SER A 53 -0.07 -2.71 16.32
CA SER A 53 -1.40 -3.19 15.92
C SER A 53 -1.94 -2.35 14.77
N TYR A 54 -2.46 -3.00 13.74
CA TYR A 54 -3.08 -2.34 12.59
C TYR A 54 -4.03 -3.28 11.85
N THR A 55 -4.95 -2.72 11.07
CA THR A 55 -5.81 -3.50 10.18
C THR A 55 -5.21 -3.53 8.78
N ASN A 56 -5.12 -4.69 8.14
CA ASN A 56 -4.68 -4.76 6.75
C ASN A 56 -5.83 -4.39 5.78
N LYS A 57 -5.51 -4.24 4.49
CA LYS A 57 -6.48 -3.98 3.42
C LYS A 57 -7.57 -5.04 3.23
N GLN A 58 -7.39 -6.21 3.84
CA GLN A 58 -8.34 -7.32 3.84
C GLN A 58 -9.32 -7.25 5.02
N GLY A 59 -9.16 -6.27 5.92
CA GLY A 59 -9.97 -6.11 7.13
C GLY A 59 -9.54 -7.01 8.29
N GLU A 60 -8.36 -7.64 8.20
CA GLU A 60 -7.82 -8.48 9.26
C GLU A 60 -6.97 -7.63 10.20
N GLU A 61 -7.23 -7.73 11.50
CA GLU A 61 -6.38 -7.15 12.53
C GLU A 61 -5.07 -7.94 12.61
N LYS A 62 -3.95 -7.24 12.49
CA LYS A 62 -2.60 -7.76 12.67
C LYS A 62 -1.97 -7.12 13.88
N GLU A 63 -1.42 -7.98 14.74
CA GLU A 63 -0.50 -7.57 15.80
C GLU A 63 0.89 -8.10 15.46
N LEU A 64 1.85 -7.19 15.40
CA LEU A 64 3.26 -7.50 15.22
C LEU A 64 3.97 -7.31 16.55
N SER A 65 4.51 -8.39 17.10
CA SER A 65 5.33 -8.36 18.31
C SER A 65 6.81 -8.55 17.96
N ILE A 66 7.59 -7.49 18.10
CA ILE A 66 9.04 -7.48 17.90
C ILE A 66 9.72 -7.51 19.27
N SER A 67 10.53 -8.53 19.49
CA SER A 67 11.42 -8.62 20.64
C SER A 67 12.83 -8.21 20.22
N ALA A 68 13.21 -6.96 20.53
CA ALA A 68 14.58 -6.49 20.34
C ALA A 68 15.51 -7.12 21.37
N LYS A 69 16.82 -7.17 21.11
CA LYS A 69 17.79 -7.64 22.11
C LYS A 69 18.40 -6.45 22.83
N GLN A 70 18.72 -6.66 24.10
CA GLN A 70 19.45 -5.65 24.86
C GLN A 70 20.80 -5.38 24.20
N GLY A 71 21.12 -4.10 24.04
CA GLY A 71 22.32 -3.66 23.33
C GLY A 71 22.15 -3.45 21.83
N ASP A 72 20.98 -3.79 21.25
CA ASP A 72 20.69 -3.47 19.86
C ASP A 72 20.51 -1.95 19.68
N ASP A 73 20.96 -1.42 18.54
CA ASP A 73 20.78 -0.02 18.15
C ASP A 73 19.42 0.25 17.48
N ILE A 74 19.16 1.51 17.15
CA ILE A 74 17.87 1.94 16.58
C ILE A 74 17.70 1.46 15.13
N GLU A 75 18.79 1.33 14.37
CA GLU A 75 18.82 0.81 13.01
C GLU A 75 18.53 -0.70 12.97
N GLN A 76 19.03 -1.46 13.94
CA GLN A 76 18.73 -2.88 14.12
C GLN A 76 17.25 -3.09 14.47
N LEU A 77 16.69 -2.24 15.33
CA LEU A 77 15.25 -2.26 15.61
C LEU A 77 14.43 -1.99 14.33
N ALA A 78 14.80 -0.97 13.54
CA ALA A 78 14.17 -0.71 12.24
C ALA A 78 14.27 -1.91 11.29
N THR A 79 15.41 -2.60 11.30
CA THR A 79 15.64 -3.82 10.52
C THR A 79 14.74 -4.96 10.97
N TYR A 80 14.54 -5.16 12.28
CA TYR A 80 13.60 -6.17 12.76
C TYR A 80 12.15 -5.85 12.40
N ILE A 81 11.73 -4.59 12.48
CA ILE A 81 10.40 -4.17 12.04
C ILE A 81 10.21 -4.56 10.57
N ASN A 82 11.14 -4.17 9.70
CA ASN A 82 11.09 -4.48 8.26
C ASN A 82 11.22 -5.97 7.94
N GLY A 83 11.88 -6.75 8.80
CA GLY A 83 12.11 -8.17 8.59
C GLY A 83 10.95 -9.06 9.03
N GLN A 84 10.14 -8.62 10.00
CA GLN A 84 9.04 -9.40 10.55
C GLN A 84 7.68 -9.10 9.90
N ASN A 85 7.57 -8.01 9.13
CA ASN A 85 6.37 -7.70 8.37
C ASN A 85 6.72 -7.16 6.98
N ASP A 86 5.75 -7.20 6.07
CA ASP A 86 5.86 -6.49 4.78
C ASP A 86 4.93 -5.27 4.69
N ASP A 87 3.98 -5.11 5.62
CA ASP A 87 2.90 -4.14 5.51
C ASP A 87 3.31 -2.69 5.86
N VAL A 88 4.30 -2.55 6.75
CA VAL A 88 4.88 -1.26 7.13
C VAL A 88 6.37 -1.24 6.78
N LYS A 89 6.93 -0.03 6.67
CA LYS A 89 8.37 0.16 6.45
C LYS A 89 8.93 1.09 7.51
N ALA A 90 9.92 0.62 8.25
CA ALA A 90 10.66 1.39 9.23
C ALA A 90 11.99 1.90 8.66
N SER A 91 12.44 3.07 9.08
CA SER A 91 13.77 3.60 8.76
C SER A 91 14.23 4.58 9.83
N VAL A 92 15.52 4.91 9.84
CA VAL A 92 16.10 5.87 10.79
C VAL A 92 16.59 7.07 10.00
N GLY A 93 16.22 8.27 10.46
CA GLY A 93 16.68 9.53 9.88
C GLY A 93 18.08 9.94 10.33
N GLU A 94 18.64 10.98 9.72
CA GLU A 94 19.94 11.54 10.11
C GLU A 94 19.97 12.03 11.56
N ASP A 95 18.83 12.48 12.09
CA ASP A 95 18.67 12.91 13.48
C ASP A 95 18.50 11.73 14.47
N GLY A 96 18.66 10.48 14.02
CA GLY A 96 18.47 9.28 14.85
C GLY A 96 17.00 8.98 15.20
N LYS A 97 16.05 9.61 14.50
CA LYS A 97 14.62 9.37 14.69
C LYS A 97 14.18 8.13 13.93
N LEU A 98 13.59 7.18 14.64
CA LEU A 98 12.89 6.06 14.03
C LEU A 98 11.60 6.56 13.41
N GLN A 99 11.41 6.28 12.13
CA GLN A 99 10.18 6.57 11.39
C GLN A 99 9.61 5.29 10.82
N VAL A 100 8.28 5.20 10.79
CA VAL A 100 7.51 4.07 10.30
C VAL A 100 6.47 4.60 9.33
N PHE A 101 6.48 4.09 8.12
CA PHE A 101 5.51 4.40 7.09
C PHE A 101 4.60 3.20 6.83
N ALA A 102 3.29 3.44 6.89
CA ALA A 102 2.25 2.47 6.57
C ALA A 102 1.55 2.89 5.27
N SER A 103 1.74 2.12 4.19
CA SER A 103 1.10 2.43 2.92
C SER A 103 -0.40 2.18 2.99
N SER A 104 -1.20 3.12 2.45
CA SER A 104 -2.64 2.95 2.28
C SER A 104 -3.03 1.77 1.38
N GLN A 105 -2.07 1.16 0.65
CA GLN A 105 -2.30 -0.03 -0.17
C GLN A 105 -2.14 -1.34 0.61
N LYS A 106 -1.63 -1.30 1.85
CA LYS A 106 -1.42 -2.49 2.68
C LYS A 106 -2.13 -2.40 4.03
N VAL A 107 -2.14 -1.20 4.62
CA VAL A 107 -2.75 -0.91 5.92
C VAL A 107 -4.00 -0.05 5.72
N GLU A 108 -5.03 -0.36 6.49
CA GLU A 108 -6.27 0.39 6.60
C GLU A 108 -6.39 0.97 8.01
N GLY A 109 -6.65 2.28 8.10
CA GLY A 109 -6.69 2.99 9.38
C GLY A 109 -5.31 3.39 9.90
N ASP A 110 -5.23 3.57 11.21
CA ASP A 110 -4.02 3.98 11.91
C ASP A 110 -3.25 2.75 12.43
N VAL A 111 -1.93 2.88 12.49
CA VAL A 111 -1.07 1.97 13.21
C VAL A 111 -0.95 2.45 14.66
N GLU A 112 -1.24 1.55 15.59
CA GLU A 112 -1.04 1.77 17.02
C GLU A 112 0.28 1.13 17.45
N PHE A 113 1.08 1.89 18.19
CA PHE A 113 2.32 1.41 18.78
C PHE A 113 2.10 1.14 20.26
N SER A 114 2.56 -0.01 20.73
CA SER A 114 2.46 -0.39 22.14
C SER A 114 3.69 -1.18 22.59
N GLY A 115 3.82 -1.40 23.89
CA GLY A 115 4.96 -2.09 24.48
C GLY A 115 6.00 -1.12 25.03
N ASN A 116 6.79 -1.62 25.98
CA ASN A 116 7.69 -0.81 26.79
C ASN A 116 8.78 -0.10 25.96
N LEU A 117 9.23 -0.71 24.86
CA LEU A 117 10.22 -0.12 23.98
C LEU A 117 9.58 0.93 23.07
N ALA A 118 8.38 0.69 22.56
CA ALA A 118 7.65 1.67 21.76
C ALA A 118 7.36 2.96 22.57
N ASP A 119 7.00 2.81 23.85
CA ASP A 119 6.80 3.92 24.79
C ASP A 119 8.10 4.72 25.02
N GLU A 120 9.27 4.05 25.01
CA GLU A 120 10.57 4.72 25.16
C GLU A 120 11.03 5.43 23.88
N ILE A 121 10.70 4.88 22.71
CA ILE A 121 10.95 5.56 21.43
C ILE A 121 10.09 6.81 21.33
N GLY A 122 8.81 6.73 21.72
CA GLY A 122 7.89 7.87 21.77
C GLY A 122 7.49 8.36 20.38
N PHE A 123 6.60 7.63 19.70
CA PHE A 123 6.06 8.06 18.41
C PHE A 123 5.07 9.21 18.55
N GLY A 124 5.18 10.20 17.67
CA GLY A 124 4.15 11.21 17.47
C GLY A 124 2.93 10.63 16.73
N GLY A 125 1.86 11.44 16.67
CA GLY A 125 0.64 11.07 15.95
C GLY A 125 0.83 10.86 14.44
N PRO A 126 -0.13 10.18 13.77
CA PRO A 126 -0.07 9.92 12.34
C PRO A 126 -0.04 11.21 11.53
N LYS A 127 0.82 11.23 10.50
CA LYS A 127 0.82 12.26 9.45
C LYS A 127 0.46 11.63 8.11
N ASP A 128 -0.50 12.21 7.41
CA ASP A 128 -0.81 11.78 6.05
C ASP A 128 0.29 12.26 5.10
N VAL A 129 0.87 11.33 4.34
CA VAL A 129 1.94 11.60 3.37
C VAL A 129 1.52 10.99 2.04
N THR A 130 1.56 11.80 0.98
CA THR A 130 1.26 11.35 -0.39
C THR A 130 2.49 11.49 -1.28
N VAL A 131 2.43 10.92 -2.49
CA VAL A 131 3.49 11.12 -3.50
C VAL A 131 3.80 12.61 -3.74
N LYS A 132 2.82 13.51 -3.58
CA LYS A 132 3.04 14.95 -3.72
C LYS A 132 3.94 15.54 -2.62
N ASP A 133 3.93 14.94 -1.43
CA ASP A 133 4.61 15.47 -0.24
C ASP A 133 6.04 14.92 -0.09
N VAL A 134 6.46 14.03 -1.00
CA VAL A 134 7.78 13.42 -1.00
C VAL A 134 8.88 14.47 -1.15
N ASP A 135 9.80 14.46 -0.20
CA ASP A 135 11.01 15.28 -0.19
C ASP A 135 12.25 14.38 0.00
N VAL A 136 13.20 14.47 -0.93
CA VAL A 136 14.44 13.66 -0.95
C VAL A 136 15.67 14.47 -0.53
N THR A 137 15.49 15.66 0.03
CA THR A 137 16.61 16.51 0.50
C THR A 137 17.23 16.02 1.81
N THR A 138 16.55 15.13 2.53
CA THR A 138 17.01 14.53 3.80
C THR A 138 17.12 13.01 3.68
N VAL A 139 17.93 12.39 4.54
CA VAL A 139 18.02 10.93 4.63
C VAL A 139 16.66 10.32 5.00
N ALA A 140 16.00 10.92 6.00
CA ALA A 140 14.68 10.49 6.45
C ALA A 140 13.64 10.56 5.32
N GLY A 141 13.53 11.72 4.67
CA GLY A 141 12.60 11.91 3.57
C GLY A 141 12.89 11.01 2.37
N SER A 142 14.16 10.71 2.09
CA SER A 142 14.54 9.78 1.02
C SER A 142 14.11 8.34 1.31
N GLN A 143 14.25 7.86 2.56
CA GLN A 143 13.79 6.52 2.94
C GLN A 143 12.26 6.41 2.91
N GLU A 144 11.57 7.45 3.38
CA GLU A 144 10.11 7.52 3.31
C GLU A 144 9.62 7.58 1.86
N ALA A 145 10.30 8.34 1.00
CA ALA A 145 10.00 8.46 -0.43
C ALA A 145 9.94 7.09 -1.12
N VAL A 146 10.90 6.21 -0.82
CA VAL A 146 10.94 4.86 -1.37
C VAL A 146 9.69 4.08 -0.97
N ALA A 147 9.29 4.15 0.30
CA ALA A 147 8.12 3.45 0.80
C ALA A 147 6.80 4.02 0.25
N VAL A 148 6.68 5.34 0.15
CA VAL A 148 5.53 6.04 -0.47
C VAL A 148 5.39 5.65 -1.94
N ILE A 149 6.49 5.67 -2.69
CA ILE A 149 6.50 5.34 -4.12
C ILE A 149 6.18 3.86 -4.34
N ASP A 150 6.71 2.92 -3.54
CA ASP A 150 6.36 1.50 -3.64
C ASP A 150 4.85 1.28 -3.43
N GLY A 151 4.27 1.95 -2.45
CA GLY A 151 2.82 1.95 -2.23
C GLY A 151 2.05 2.51 -3.44
N ALA A 152 2.46 3.66 -3.96
CA ALA A 152 1.84 4.28 -5.12
C ALA A 152 1.94 3.41 -6.38
N LEU A 153 3.07 2.75 -6.61
CA LEU A 153 3.27 1.81 -7.73
C LEU A 153 2.31 0.63 -7.63
N LYS A 154 2.12 0.06 -6.42
CA LYS A 154 1.11 -1.00 -6.21
C LYS A 154 -0.30 -0.55 -6.55
N SER A 155 -0.65 0.69 -6.21
CA SER A 155 -1.94 1.29 -6.58
C SER A 155 -2.10 1.39 -8.10
N VAL A 156 -1.07 1.90 -8.80
CA VAL A 156 -1.04 2.00 -10.27
C VAL A 156 -1.14 0.62 -10.93
N ASP A 157 -0.39 -0.36 -10.44
CA ASP A 157 -0.37 -1.71 -11.00
C ASP A 157 -1.71 -2.43 -10.81
N SER A 158 -2.37 -2.23 -9.66
CA SER A 158 -3.73 -2.74 -9.42
C SER A 158 -4.74 -2.15 -10.42
N GLN A 159 -4.63 -0.86 -10.73
CA GLN A 159 -5.47 -0.22 -11.73
C GLN A 159 -5.16 -0.70 -13.16
N ARG A 160 -3.88 -0.90 -13.50
CA ARG A 160 -3.47 -1.48 -14.80
C ARG A 160 -3.98 -2.91 -14.96
N ALA A 161 -3.89 -3.73 -13.91
CA ALA A 161 -4.41 -5.09 -13.91
C ALA A 161 -5.93 -5.10 -14.14
N SER A 162 -6.67 -4.19 -13.48
CA SER A 162 -8.11 -4.03 -13.68
C SER A 162 -8.47 -3.62 -15.10
N LEU A 163 -7.71 -2.69 -15.70
CA LEU A 163 -7.87 -2.29 -17.11
C LEU A 163 -7.53 -3.43 -18.08
N GLY A 164 -6.49 -4.23 -17.80
CA GLY A 164 -6.14 -5.40 -18.61
C GLY A 164 -7.23 -6.47 -18.57
N ALA A 165 -7.79 -6.75 -17.39
CA ALA A 165 -8.93 -7.66 -17.24
C ALA A 165 -10.16 -7.15 -18.00
N PHE A 166 -10.40 -5.85 -17.96
CA PHE A 166 -11.45 -5.20 -18.74
C PHE A 166 -11.21 -5.40 -20.25
N GLN A 167 -10.01 -5.08 -20.76
CA GLN A 167 -9.65 -5.28 -22.17
C GLN A 167 -9.86 -6.74 -22.62
N ASN A 168 -9.48 -7.73 -21.80
CA ASN A 168 -9.70 -9.14 -22.11
C ASN A 168 -11.20 -9.44 -22.26
N ARG A 169 -12.05 -8.95 -21.35
CA ARG A 169 -13.51 -9.12 -21.45
C ARG A 169 -14.08 -8.45 -22.70
N PHE A 170 -13.60 -7.27 -23.10
CA PHE A 170 -14.01 -6.63 -24.36
C PHE A 170 -13.63 -7.48 -25.58
N ASN A 171 -12.40 -7.97 -25.64
CA ASN A 171 -11.95 -8.80 -26.77
C ASN A 171 -12.77 -10.10 -26.88
N HIS A 172 -13.10 -10.73 -25.76
CA HIS A 172 -13.99 -11.91 -25.76
C HIS A 172 -15.40 -11.56 -26.22
N ALA A 173 -15.97 -10.45 -25.75
CA ALA A 173 -17.30 -10.01 -26.16
C ALA A 173 -17.35 -9.65 -27.67
N ILE A 174 -16.35 -8.92 -28.17
CA ILE A 174 -16.23 -8.59 -29.61
C ILE A 174 -16.13 -9.87 -30.44
N SER A 175 -15.25 -10.80 -30.06
CA SER A 175 -15.11 -12.07 -30.78
C SER A 175 -16.40 -12.88 -30.79
N ASN A 176 -17.16 -12.86 -29.69
CA ASN A 176 -18.47 -13.50 -29.62
C ASN A 176 -19.49 -12.82 -30.56
N LEU A 177 -19.53 -11.47 -30.56
CA LEU A 177 -20.41 -10.70 -31.45
C LEU A 177 -20.08 -10.93 -32.93
N ASP A 178 -18.81 -11.00 -33.30
CA ASP A 178 -18.39 -11.28 -34.68
C ASP A 178 -18.83 -12.68 -35.12
N ASN A 179 -18.65 -13.70 -34.27
CA ASN A 179 -19.14 -15.06 -34.53
C ASN A 179 -20.67 -15.09 -34.67
N ILE A 180 -21.41 -14.38 -33.80
CA ILE A 180 -22.87 -14.27 -33.91
C ILE A 180 -23.25 -13.57 -35.22
N ASN A 181 -22.56 -12.49 -35.60
CA ASN A 181 -22.79 -11.76 -36.83
C ASN A 181 -22.58 -12.64 -38.07
N GLU A 182 -21.49 -13.40 -38.11
CA GLU A 182 -21.19 -14.36 -39.18
C GLU A 182 -22.30 -15.42 -39.28
N ASN A 183 -22.68 -16.04 -38.16
CA ASN A 183 -23.74 -17.06 -38.10
C ASN A 183 -25.11 -16.51 -38.54
N VAL A 184 -25.45 -15.27 -38.13
CA VAL A 184 -26.70 -14.61 -38.53
C VAL A 184 -26.70 -14.30 -40.02
N ASN A 185 -25.59 -13.81 -40.58
CA ASN A 185 -25.48 -13.53 -42.01
C ASN A 185 -25.53 -14.83 -42.84
N ALA A 186 -24.84 -15.89 -42.42
CA ALA A 186 -24.90 -17.20 -43.07
C ALA A 186 -26.32 -17.82 -43.03
N SER A 187 -27.03 -17.64 -41.92
CA SER A 187 -28.43 -18.07 -41.78
C SER A 187 -29.37 -17.26 -42.68
N LYS A 188 -29.19 -15.93 -42.74
CA LYS A 188 -29.91 -15.07 -43.69
C LYS A 188 -29.65 -15.45 -45.14
N SER A 189 -28.41 -15.78 -45.50
CA SER A 189 -28.05 -16.22 -46.85
C SER A 189 -28.68 -17.57 -47.23
N ARG A 190 -28.97 -18.46 -46.25
CA ARG A 190 -29.64 -19.74 -46.50
C ARG A 190 -31.17 -19.62 -46.65
N ILE A 191 -31.77 -18.58 -46.07
CA ILE A 191 -33.21 -18.33 -46.15
C ILE A 191 -33.57 -17.50 -47.42
N LYS A 192 -32.60 -16.77 -47.97
CA LYS A 192 -32.76 -15.92 -49.15
C LYS A 192 -32.52 -16.64 -50.47
#